data_AF-G2ZK26-F1
#
_entry.id   AF-G2ZK26-F1
#
_cell.length_a   1.000
_cell.length_b   1.000
_cell.length_c   1.000
_cell.angle_alpha   90.00
_cell.angle_beta   90.00
_cell.angle_gamma   90.00
#
_symmetry.space_group_name_H-M   'P 1'
#
loop_
_entity.id
_entity.type
_entity.pdbx_description
1 polymer ?
#
loop_
_entity_poly.entity_id
_entity_poly.type
_entity_poly.pdbx_seq_one_letter_code
_entity_poly.pdbx_strand_id
1 'polypeptide(L)' 'MSAATPLHQVLPAAAIAQLQRAAQTPINRGDPLARAVAIEQAIQRIKREYPDYFKE' A
#
# COMPACT_ATOMS: atom_id res chain seq x y z
N MET A 1 19.81 12.30 -11.58
CA MET A 1 19.41 11.08 -10.84
C MET A 1 18.45 11.53 -9.75
N SER A 2 17.14 11.29 -9.90
CA SER A 2 16.18 11.68 -8.84
C SER A 2 16.40 10.80 -7.62
N ALA A 3 16.68 11.41 -6.47
CA ALA A 3 16.75 10.71 -5.21
C ALA A 3 15.35 10.18 -4.87
N ALA A 4 15.21 8.87 -4.66
CA ALA A 4 13.96 8.29 -4.20
C ALA A 4 13.70 8.76 -2.77
N THR A 5 12.65 9.58 -2.58
CA THR A 5 12.20 9.99 -1.25
C THR A 5 11.91 8.75 -0.42
N PRO A 6 12.54 8.55 0.74
CA PRO A 6 12.31 7.36 1.53
C PRO A 6 10.86 7.31 2.01
N LEU A 7 10.22 6.13 1.90
CA LEU A 7 8.78 5.95 2.08
C LEU A 7 8.23 6.46 3.42
N HIS A 8 9.02 6.42 4.49
CA HIS A 8 8.63 6.92 5.81
C HIS A 8 8.44 8.46 5.84
N GLN A 9 8.92 9.17 4.83
CA GLN A 9 8.67 10.61 4.66
C GLN A 9 7.36 10.90 3.91
N VAL A 10 6.76 9.90 3.25
CA VAL A 10 5.56 10.06 2.40
C VAL A 10 4.33 9.41 3.03
N LEU A 11 4.50 8.38 3.85
CA LEU A 11 3.42 7.68 4.55
C LEU A 11 3.82 7.35 6.00
N PRO A 12 2.85 7.30 6.93
CA PRO A 12 3.10 6.83 8.28
C PRO A 12 3.50 5.34 8.28
N ALA A 13 4.32 4.95 9.26
CA ALA A 13 4.85 3.58 9.37
C ALA A 13 3.76 2.49 9.37
N ALA A 14 2.61 2.78 9.97
CA ALA A 14 1.46 1.88 9.99
C ALA A 14 0.88 1.64 8.57
N ALA A 15 0.78 2.67 7.73
CA ALA A 15 0.34 2.54 6.34
C ALA A 15 1.34 1.75 5.49
N ILE A 16 2.65 1.97 5.72
CA ILE A 16 3.71 1.18 5.07
C ILE A 16 3.57 -0.31 5.42
N ALA A 17 3.37 -0.62 6.69
CA ALA A 17 3.17 -2.00 7.15
C ALA A 17 1.93 -2.65 6.53
N GLN A 18 0.84 -1.90 6.34
CA GLN A 18 -0.36 -2.38 5.66
C GLN A 18 -0.07 -2.74 4.18
N LEU A 19 0.63 -1.88 3.45
CA LEU A 19 1.02 -2.15 2.06
C LEU A 19 1.98 -3.35 1.95
N GLN A 20 2.95 -3.45 2.85
CA GLN A 20 3.88 -4.56 2.88
C GLN A 20 3.16 -5.89 3.10
N ARG A 21 2.17 -5.93 4.01
CA ARG A 21 1.34 -7.12 4.23
C ARG A 21 0.53 -7.48 2.99
N ALA A 22 -0.10 -6.50 2.35
CA ALA A 22 -0.87 -6.72 1.12
C ALA A 22 0.02 -7.25 -0.02
N ALA A 23 1.25 -6.77 -0.15
CA ALA A 23 2.22 -7.24 -1.13
C ALA A 23 2.68 -8.69 -0.89
N GLN A 24 2.64 -9.16 0.36
CA GLN A 24 2.95 -10.55 0.73
C GLN A 24 1.78 -11.52 0.47
N THR A 25 0.64 -11.03 -0.04
CA THR A 25 -0.50 -11.90 -0.37
C THR A 25 -0.05 -13.00 -1.35
N PRO A 26 -0.23 -14.29 -0.98
CA PRO A 26 0.08 -15.41 -1.86
C PRO A 26 -0.70 -15.33 -3.15
N ILE A 27 -0.03 -15.57 -4.28
CA ILE A 27 -0.70 -15.70 -5.58
C ILE A 27 -1.07 -17.18 -5.73
N ASN A 28 -2.36 -17.45 -5.71
CA ASN A 28 -2.90 -18.80 -5.91
C ASN A 28 -3.22 -19.00 -7.39
N ARG A 29 -3.03 -20.22 -7.93
CA ARG A 29 -3.34 -20.50 -9.35
C ARG A 29 -4.81 -20.23 -9.71
N GLY A 30 -5.73 -20.34 -8.75
CA GLY A 30 -7.14 -20.03 -8.93
C GLY A 30 -7.50 -18.55 -8.78
N ASP A 31 -6.58 -17.71 -8.29
CA ASP A 31 -6.76 -16.27 -8.19
C ASP A 31 -5.41 -15.54 -8.41
N PRO A 32 -5.03 -15.31 -9.68
CA PRO A 32 -3.80 -14.60 -10.01
C PRO A 32 -3.85 -13.12 -9.62
N LEU A 33 -5.04 -12.55 -9.38
CA LEU A 33 -5.24 -11.14 -9.05
C LEU A 33 -5.32 -10.88 -7.55
N ALA A 34 -5.37 -11.91 -6.71
CA ALA A 34 -5.47 -11.82 -5.25
C ALA A 34 -4.55 -10.76 -4.64
N ARG A 35 -3.28 -10.74 -5.05
CA ARG A 35 -2.31 -9.76 -4.54
C ARG A 35 -2.61 -8.34 -5.00
N ALA A 36 -2.94 -8.15 -6.26
CA ALA A 36 -3.28 -6.83 -6.80
C ALA A 36 -4.52 -6.27 -6.09
N VAL A 37 -5.56 -7.10 -5.92
CA VAL A 37 -6.78 -6.76 -5.19
C VAL A 37 -6.47 -6.42 -3.72
N ALA A 38 -5.63 -7.20 -3.05
CA ALA A 38 -5.23 -6.92 -1.67
C ALA A 38 -4.49 -5.58 -1.54
N ILE A 39 -3.61 -5.25 -2.49
CA ILE A 39 -2.90 -3.97 -2.54
C ILE A 39 -3.89 -2.82 -2.75
N GLU A 40 -4.82 -2.93 -3.69
CA GLU A 40 -5.84 -1.90 -3.93
C GLU A 40 -6.73 -1.67 -2.71
N GLN A 41 -7.17 -2.75 -2.04
CA GLN A 41 -7.93 -2.65 -0.79
C GLN A 41 -7.14 -1.95 0.31
N ALA A 42 -5.85 -2.26 0.45
CA ALA A 42 -4.97 -1.59 1.38
C ALA A 42 -4.82 -0.10 1.04
N ILE A 43 -4.65 0.27 -0.22
CA ILE A 43 -4.60 1.67 -0.66
C ILE A 43 -5.89 2.41 -0.29
N GLN A 44 -7.05 1.83 -0.60
CA GLN A 44 -8.35 2.44 -0.28
C GLN A 44 -8.58 2.58 1.22
N ARG A 45 -8.06 1.66 2.02
CA ARG A 45 -8.08 1.75 3.48
C ARG A 45 -7.17 2.87 3.97
N ILE A 46 -5.93 2.92 3.49
CA ILE A 46 -4.94 3.94 3.88
C ILE A 46 -5.43 5.35 3.53
N LYS A 47 -6.04 5.55 2.36
CA LYS A 47 -6.63 6.85 1.98
C LYS A 47 -7.73 7.32 2.94
N ARG A 48 -8.51 6.38 3.48
CA ARG A 48 -9.57 6.66 4.47
C ARG A 48 -9.00 6.92 5.87
N GLU A 49 -7.98 6.17 6.27
CA GLU A 49 -7.36 6.27 7.61
C GLU A 49 -6.41 7.47 7.72
N TYR A 50 -5.76 7.87 6.62
CA TYR A 50 -4.72 8.91 6.59
C TYR A 50 -4.99 9.97 5.51
N PRO A 51 -6.18 10.61 5.49
CA PRO A 51 -6.58 11.52 4.41
C PRO A 51 -5.62 12.70 4.24
N ASP A 52 -4.95 13.14 5.30
CA ASP A 52 -3.99 14.26 5.27
C ASP A 52 -2.78 14.01 4.36
N TYR A 53 -2.45 12.75 4.09
CA TYR A 53 -1.33 12.36 3.23
C TYR A 53 -1.70 12.26 1.74
N PHE A 54 -2.98 12.45 1.39
CA PHE A 54 -3.49 12.32 0.01
C PHE A 54 -4.20 13.59 -0.49
N LYS A 55 -3.94 14.74 0.14
CA LYS A 55 -4.44 16.05 -0.28
C LYS A 55 -3.60 16.59 -1.44
N GLU A 56 -4.25 17.23 -2.41
CA GLU A 56 -3.60 17.95 -3.53
C GLU A 56 -2.99 19.27 -3.10
#